data_AF-A0A964F080-F1
#
_entry.id   AF-A0A964F080-F1
#
_cell.length_a   1.000
_cell.length_b   1.000
_cell.length_c   1.000
_cell.angle_alpha   90.00
_cell.angle_beta   90.00
_cell.angle_gamma   90.00
#
_symmetry.space_group_name_H-M   'P 1'
#
loop_
_entity.id
_entity.type
_entity.pdbx_description
1 polymer ?
#
loop_
_entity_poly.entity_id
_entity_poly.type
_entity_poly.pdbx_seq_one_letter_code
_entity_poly.pdbx_strand_id
1 'polypeptide(L)'
;MRAPLILAALLLAGCPKPPATDDSAAVEDVDDTGETGDTGCAPQTWFLDGDGDGWGGEVTWEACAQPSPYYVDQGGDCDDADARVHPEAQEVGGDGVDQDCDGADPYALNLYDGDLFVSGADAFTLCEQGYDGVDGDLSIYYSDWTDLSPLSCLVDVTGRFEVAYVHALTSLDGLERLQHVGELAVRRNDGLLSFDGMDALEQVDDLVEVWGNGSLRDIRALRNLQVAPGGVQLYQNGPVTELEGAWWSQGDYPGGLLLSLDVGHLRILSGITHIQGDVDIATDDPDGAFGLEALEEVGGGLRLSGYRDAFPPLPALRSVGGTLDLNGSFSDYTPLPDLSALDQVSGDLDLYQVNVDGMSALPNLRFIGRELLMERIDDGRDLSGLQSLEEVGGVYIYNAEVTGLDGLSALTTLDRLELEDVQVLDLSVLGSLVQLGELRVYGVEPDAAGPFIGPPALEEITGHLAVIYSDDLTDIAGFDALGAIGGDLNIRGNADLTALSGFPVLGAVGEDFTVRGNGALPRAEAEALLDRVGRENVGGQVDLDGNNG
;
A
#
# COMPACT_ATOMS: atom_id res chain seq x y z
N MET A 1 -37.97 44.31 40.47
CA MET A 1 -37.55 45.70 40.77
C MET A 1 -36.24 45.93 39.99
N ARG A 2 -36.31 46.58 38.82
CA ARG A 2 -35.78 47.94 38.49
C ARG A 2 -34.30 48.19 38.88
N ALA A 3 -33.48 48.39 37.84
CA ALA A 3 -32.05 48.72 37.77
C ALA A 3 -31.72 50.21 38.11
N PRO A 4 -30.47 50.76 37.96
CA PRO A 4 -29.79 50.92 36.65
C PRO A 4 -28.24 50.83 36.58
N LEU A 5 -27.76 50.75 35.32
CA LEU A 5 -26.41 50.93 34.77
C LEU A 5 -25.80 52.34 34.98
N ILE A 6 -24.46 52.47 34.97
CA ILE A 6 -23.71 53.52 34.23
C ILE A 6 -22.37 52.97 33.68
N LEU A 7 -22.11 53.30 32.41
CA LEU A 7 -20.94 53.09 31.55
C LEU A 7 -20.03 54.34 31.57
N ALA A 8 -18.69 54.21 31.53
CA ALA A 8 -17.80 55.23 30.94
C ALA A 8 -16.40 54.66 30.61
N ALA A 9 -16.02 54.76 29.34
CA ALA A 9 -14.66 54.56 28.80
C ALA A 9 -13.85 55.87 28.82
N LEU A 10 -12.51 55.83 28.84
CA LEU A 10 -11.63 56.82 28.16
C LEU A 10 -10.13 56.41 28.09
N LEU A 11 -9.68 56.14 26.86
CA LEU A 11 -8.45 56.57 26.13
C LEU A 11 -6.99 56.55 26.70
N LEU A 12 -6.13 56.03 25.81
CA LEU A 12 -4.67 56.11 25.61
C LEU A 12 -3.99 57.48 25.81
N ALA A 13 -2.74 57.48 26.29
CA ALA A 13 -1.61 58.33 25.85
C ALA A 13 -0.28 57.81 26.44
N GLY A 14 0.81 57.90 25.66
CA GLY A 14 2.09 57.23 25.90
C GLY A 14 3.26 58.07 26.43
N CYS A 15 4.30 57.31 26.82
CA CYS A 15 5.77 57.51 26.81
C CYS A 15 6.42 58.65 27.63
N PRO A 16 7.62 58.40 28.19
CA PRO A 16 8.79 59.02 27.58
C PRO A 16 10.06 58.13 27.48
N LYS A 17 10.79 58.36 26.38
CA LYS A 17 12.12 57.84 26.02
C LYS A 17 13.24 58.54 26.83
N PRO A 18 14.35 57.87 27.20
CA PRO A 18 15.44 58.47 27.96
C PRO A 18 16.39 59.33 27.09
N PRO A 19 17.11 60.31 27.68
CA PRO A 19 17.91 61.27 26.93
C PRO A 19 19.32 60.76 26.62
N ALA A 20 19.85 61.18 25.47
CA ALA A 20 21.24 61.10 25.09
C ALA A 20 21.95 62.44 25.37
N THR A 21 23.23 62.40 25.79
CA THR A 21 24.14 63.56 25.74
C THR A 21 25.58 63.12 25.38
N ASP A 22 25.90 63.32 24.11
CA ASP A 22 27.01 64.08 23.48
C ASP A 22 28.44 64.19 24.07
N ASP A 23 29.37 63.72 23.23
CA ASP A 23 30.74 64.13 22.81
C ASP A 23 31.85 64.74 23.71
N SER A 24 33.01 64.08 23.59
CA SER A 24 34.35 64.60 23.25
C SER A 24 35.37 65.09 24.32
N ALA A 25 36.60 64.60 24.12
CA ALA A 25 37.94 65.09 24.52
C ALA A 25 38.65 64.51 25.76
N ALA A 26 39.55 63.55 25.47
CA ALA A 26 40.94 63.37 25.93
C ALA A 26 41.28 63.40 27.44
N VAL A 27 41.60 62.21 27.97
CA VAL A 27 42.80 61.96 28.79
C VAL A 27 43.33 60.57 28.43
N GLU A 28 44.56 60.50 27.91
CA GLU A 28 45.36 59.27 27.89
C GLU A 28 45.86 58.99 29.32
N ASP A 29 45.61 57.78 29.84
CA ASP A 29 46.61 57.04 30.63
C ASP A 29 46.31 55.53 30.62
N VAL A 30 47.06 54.86 29.74
CA VAL A 30 47.68 53.52 29.79
C VAL A 30 47.25 52.54 30.90
N ASP A 31 46.57 51.45 30.52
CA ASP A 31 47.14 50.09 30.60
C ASP A 31 46.38 49.15 29.64
N ASP A 32 47.10 48.71 28.62
CA ASP A 32 46.70 47.70 27.65
C ASP A 32 47.73 46.58 27.78
N THR A 33 47.39 45.47 28.45
CA THR A 33 47.89 44.13 28.08
C THR A 33 46.93 43.03 28.57
N GLY A 34 45.93 42.76 27.73
CA GLY A 34 45.56 41.40 27.33
C GLY A 34 45.06 40.42 28.40
N GLU A 35 43.76 40.50 28.70
CA GLU A 35 42.93 39.29 28.80
C GLU A 35 41.65 39.51 27.99
N THR A 36 41.61 38.95 26.78
CA THR A 36 40.35 38.65 26.10
C THR A 36 39.65 37.56 26.90
N GLY A 37 38.87 37.97 27.89
CA GLY A 37 38.10 37.10 28.77
C GLY A 37 36.71 37.64 29.04
N ASP A 38 36.12 38.41 28.10
CA ASP A 38 34.68 38.61 28.11
C ASP A 38 34.05 37.39 27.44
N THR A 39 33.97 36.29 28.20
CA THR A 39 33.09 35.17 27.87
C THR A 39 31.67 35.68 27.98
N GLY A 40 31.18 36.31 26.90
CA GLY A 40 29.75 36.41 26.63
C GLY A 40 29.21 34.98 26.71
N CYS A 41 28.51 34.69 27.79
CA CYS A 41 27.86 33.41 27.95
C CYS A 41 26.83 33.25 26.81
N ALA A 42 26.51 32.02 26.43
CA ALA A 42 25.28 31.79 25.68
C ALA A 42 24.10 32.01 26.65
N PRO A 43 23.18 32.96 26.40
CA PRO A 43 21.99 33.09 27.22
C PRO A 43 21.16 31.81 27.11
N GLN A 44 20.70 31.30 28.25
CA GLN A 44 19.75 30.20 28.31
C GLN A 44 18.38 30.75 28.70
N THR A 45 17.33 30.07 28.25
CA THR A 45 15.96 30.39 28.64
C THR A 45 15.71 29.81 30.02
N TRP A 46 15.26 30.65 30.94
CA TRP A 46 14.76 30.22 32.24
C TRP A 46 13.25 30.39 32.29
N PHE A 47 12.55 29.47 32.93
CA PHE A 47 11.10 29.45 33.06
C PHE A 47 10.71 29.83 34.49
N LEU A 48 9.73 30.70 34.68
CA LEU A 48 9.19 31.00 36.01
C LEU A 48 8.61 29.71 36.58
N ASP A 49 9.00 29.36 37.80
CA ASP A 49 8.47 28.26 38.60
C ASP A 49 7.58 28.88 39.68
N GLY A 50 6.27 28.91 39.40
CA GLY A 50 5.28 29.65 40.17
C GLY A 50 4.89 29.00 41.49
N ASP A 51 5.03 27.68 41.61
CA ASP A 51 4.62 26.88 42.77
C ASP A 51 5.75 26.15 43.50
N GLY A 52 6.94 26.09 42.90
CA GLY A 52 8.18 25.62 43.50
C GLY A 52 8.46 24.13 43.31
N ASP A 53 7.95 23.48 42.27
CA ASP A 53 8.13 22.05 42.01
C ASP A 53 9.36 21.69 41.16
N GLY A 54 9.97 22.67 40.51
CA GLY A 54 11.17 22.52 39.69
C GLY A 54 10.94 22.55 38.17
N TRP A 55 9.69 22.62 37.73
CA TRP A 55 9.27 22.90 36.36
C TRP A 55 8.72 24.33 36.25
N GLY A 56 8.70 24.90 35.04
CA GLY A 56 8.24 26.26 34.86
C GLY A 56 7.29 26.42 33.68
N GLY A 57 6.34 27.34 33.84
CA GLY A 57 5.32 27.65 32.84
C GLY A 57 5.80 28.52 31.67
N GLU A 58 4.88 29.19 30.98
CA GLU A 58 5.18 29.95 29.75
C GLU A 58 6.00 31.24 29.97
N VAL A 59 6.12 31.73 31.22
CA VAL A 59 6.81 32.98 31.51
C VAL A 59 8.31 32.76 31.52
N THR A 60 9.00 33.27 30.50
CA THR A 60 10.43 33.05 30.31
C THR A 60 11.31 34.28 30.59
N TRP A 61 12.59 34.03 30.89
CA TRP A 61 13.65 35.04 31.04
C TRP A 61 14.97 34.53 30.45
N GLU A 62 15.53 35.25 29.48
CA GLU A 62 16.86 34.95 28.93
C GLU A 62 17.99 35.51 29.81
N ALA A 63 18.85 34.64 30.34
CA ALA A 63 19.99 35.05 31.16
C ALA A 63 21.14 34.04 31.11
N CYS A 64 22.34 34.50 31.47
CA CYS A 64 23.52 33.64 31.57
C CYS A 64 23.45 32.61 32.70
N ALA A 65 22.88 33.02 33.81
CA ALA A 65 22.73 32.25 35.03
C ALA A 65 21.32 32.49 35.56
N GLN A 66 20.89 31.64 36.50
CA GLN A 66 19.56 31.68 37.10
C GLN A 66 19.22 33.12 37.54
N PRO A 67 18.24 33.78 36.89
CA PRO A 67 17.92 35.19 37.15
C PRO A 67 17.51 35.43 38.61
N SER A 68 16.79 34.45 39.18
CA SER A 68 16.40 34.41 40.58
C SER A 68 16.00 32.97 40.98
N PRO A 69 15.87 32.65 42.27
CA PRO A 69 15.48 31.31 42.72
C PRO A 69 14.10 30.82 42.27
N TYR A 70 13.26 31.70 41.69
CA TYR A 70 11.93 31.38 41.17
C TYR A 70 11.93 31.06 39.68
N TYR A 71 13.11 30.86 39.09
CA TYR A 71 13.26 30.55 37.68
C TYR A 71 14.07 29.27 37.53
N VAL A 72 13.57 28.30 36.78
CA VAL A 72 14.20 26.99 36.57
C VAL A 72 14.62 26.82 35.10
N ASP A 73 15.43 25.81 34.82
CA ASP A 73 15.90 25.50 33.46
C ASP A 73 15.04 24.45 32.74
N GLN A 74 14.06 23.86 33.43
CA GLN A 74 13.06 22.96 32.88
C GLN A 74 11.76 23.72 32.62
N GLY A 75 11.25 23.68 31.39
CA GLY A 75 9.95 24.25 31.03
C GLY A 75 8.94 23.15 30.71
N GLY A 76 7.66 23.52 30.56
CA GLY A 76 6.62 22.58 30.14
C GLY A 76 5.57 22.28 31.20
N ASP A 77 5.57 23.02 32.31
CA ASP A 77 4.50 23.00 33.29
C ASP A 77 3.21 23.62 32.68
N CYS A 78 2.15 22.82 32.65
CA CYS A 78 0.85 23.19 32.12
C CYS A 78 -0.06 23.91 33.14
N ASP A 79 0.23 23.85 34.44
CA ASP A 79 -0.43 24.65 35.51
C ASP A 79 0.58 25.09 36.59
N ASP A 80 1.33 26.16 36.28
CA ASP A 80 2.38 26.84 37.09
C ASP A 80 1.89 27.44 38.43
N ALA A 81 0.76 26.97 38.94
CA ALA A 81 0.18 27.31 40.25
C ALA A 81 -0.14 26.07 41.11
N ASP A 82 0.03 24.84 40.61
CA ASP A 82 -0.18 23.58 41.30
C ASP A 82 1.01 22.63 41.14
N ALA A 83 1.83 22.53 42.19
CA ALA A 83 3.06 21.72 42.28
C ALA A 83 2.88 20.19 42.14
N ARG A 84 1.71 19.76 41.68
CA ARG A 84 1.33 18.38 41.34
C ARG A 84 1.11 18.20 39.84
N VAL A 85 1.23 19.26 39.04
CA VAL A 85 1.00 19.29 37.60
C VAL A 85 2.29 19.73 36.94
N HIS A 86 3.03 18.80 36.36
CA HIS A 86 4.28 19.05 35.66
C HIS A 86 4.68 17.80 34.86
N PRO A 87 5.57 17.88 33.85
CA PRO A 87 5.98 16.76 32.98
C PRO A 87 6.52 15.46 33.63
N GLU A 88 6.75 15.46 34.95
CA GLU A 88 7.20 14.29 35.71
C GLU A 88 6.23 13.90 36.84
N ALA A 89 5.06 14.54 36.89
CA ALA A 89 4.06 14.26 37.90
C ALA A 89 3.50 12.84 37.71
N GLN A 90 2.94 12.29 38.78
CA GLN A 90 2.25 11.02 38.68
C GLN A 90 0.78 11.26 38.33
N GLU A 91 0.37 10.70 37.21
CA GLU A 91 -1.00 10.78 36.71
C GLU A 91 -2.04 10.12 37.64
N VAL A 92 -3.18 10.78 37.78
CA VAL A 92 -4.36 10.38 38.56
C VAL A 92 -5.56 10.35 37.63
N GLY A 93 -5.64 9.25 36.90
CA GLY A 93 -6.65 9.01 35.89
C GLY A 93 -8.10 9.33 36.24
N GLY A 94 -8.74 10.07 35.35
CA GLY A 94 -10.17 10.37 35.30
C GLY A 94 -10.61 11.49 36.24
N ASP A 95 -9.68 12.28 36.76
CA ASP A 95 -9.99 13.40 37.66
C ASP A 95 -10.16 14.75 36.94
N GLY A 96 -9.90 14.79 35.64
CA GLY A 96 -10.03 15.94 34.75
C GLY A 96 -8.83 16.89 34.79
N VAL A 97 -7.71 16.47 35.37
CA VAL A 97 -6.44 17.20 35.42
C VAL A 97 -5.37 16.34 34.77
N ASP A 98 -4.75 16.85 33.71
CA ASP A 98 -3.55 16.28 33.08
C ASP A 98 -2.36 16.63 33.98
N GLN A 99 -1.91 15.70 34.84
CA GLN A 99 -0.84 16.01 35.79
C GLN A 99 0.52 15.94 35.13
N ASP A 100 0.76 15.00 34.22
CA ASP A 100 2.05 14.84 33.55
C ASP A 100 2.20 15.68 32.26
N CYS A 101 1.23 16.54 31.97
CA CYS A 101 1.21 17.48 30.86
C CYS A 101 1.44 16.82 29.49
N ASP A 102 1.07 15.54 29.33
CA ASP A 102 1.19 14.79 28.09
C ASP A 102 -0.04 14.92 27.17
N GLY A 103 -1.10 15.57 27.68
CA GLY A 103 -2.37 15.79 26.99
C GLY A 103 -3.40 14.69 27.20
N ALA A 104 -3.13 13.71 28.07
CA ALA A 104 -4.03 12.63 28.45
C ALA A 104 -4.45 12.72 29.93
N ASP A 105 -5.58 12.09 30.26
CA ASP A 105 -6.04 11.86 31.64
C ASP A 105 -6.59 10.42 31.72
N PRO A 106 -5.70 9.40 31.62
CA PRO A 106 -6.09 8.01 31.47
C PRO A 106 -6.71 7.49 32.77
N TYR A 107 -8.04 7.28 32.79
CA TYR A 107 -8.77 6.70 33.92
C TYR A 107 -7.99 5.56 34.62
N ALA A 108 -7.91 5.58 35.94
CA ALA A 108 -7.48 4.40 36.69
C ALA A 108 -8.57 3.32 36.59
N LEU A 109 -8.59 2.58 35.47
CA LEU A 109 -9.62 1.61 35.14
C LEU A 109 -9.60 0.43 36.10
N ASN A 110 -10.77 0.09 36.65
CA ASN A 110 -10.94 -1.16 37.37
C ASN A 110 -11.29 -2.27 36.36
N LEU A 111 -10.28 -2.99 35.88
CA LEU A 111 -10.47 -4.06 34.90
C LEU A 111 -10.75 -5.40 35.57
N TYR A 112 -11.65 -6.19 34.99
CA TYR A 112 -11.82 -7.59 35.36
C TYR A 112 -10.63 -8.41 34.83
N ASP A 113 -9.88 -9.07 35.72
CA ASP A 113 -8.73 -9.92 35.36
C ASP A 113 -9.18 -11.26 34.75
N GLY A 114 -8.90 -11.45 33.46
CA GLY A 114 -9.13 -12.66 32.69
C GLY A 114 -10.27 -12.58 31.68
N ASP A 115 -10.44 -13.66 30.92
CA ASP A 115 -11.40 -13.70 29.81
C ASP A 115 -12.85 -13.83 30.29
N LEU A 116 -13.76 -13.16 29.58
CA LEU A 116 -15.20 -13.20 29.81
C LEU A 116 -15.95 -13.71 28.57
N PHE A 117 -16.77 -14.73 28.76
CA PHE A 117 -17.63 -15.31 27.71
C PHE A 117 -19.10 -15.15 28.07
N VAL A 118 -19.85 -14.46 27.20
CA VAL A 118 -21.26 -14.12 27.36
C VAL A 118 -22.10 -14.85 26.31
N SER A 119 -22.87 -15.86 26.73
CA SER A 119 -23.74 -16.63 25.82
C SER A 119 -25.18 -16.80 26.31
N GLY A 120 -25.67 -15.89 27.16
CA GLY A 120 -27.01 -15.96 27.75
C GLY A 120 -27.33 -14.75 28.63
N ALA A 121 -28.40 -14.83 29.42
CA ALA A 121 -28.78 -13.78 30.39
C ALA A 121 -27.78 -13.64 31.55
N ASP A 122 -26.77 -14.50 31.62
CA ASP A 122 -25.62 -14.38 32.50
C ASP A 122 -24.63 -13.34 31.95
N ALA A 123 -25.12 -12.13 31.66
CA ALA A 123 -24.27 -10.96 31.74
C ALA A 123 -23.79 -10.93 33.19
N PHE A 124 -22.63 -11.52 33.46
CA PHE A 124 -21.89 -11.18 34.65
C PHE A 124 -21.93 -9.67 34.74
N THR A 125 -22.46 -9.15 35.85
CA THR A 125 -22.85 -7.75 35.95
C THR A 125 -21.62 -6.88 36.13
N LEU A 126 -20.75 -6.86 35.12
CA LEU A 126 -19.43 -6.25 35.11
C LEU A 126 -19.54 -4.80 35.57
N CYS A 127 -20.49 -4.06 34.97
CA CYS A 127 -20.83 -2.71 35.37
C CYS A 127 -21.44 -2.59 36.78
N GLU A 128 -22.29 -3.54 37.21
CA GLU A 128 -22.82 -3.50 38.59
C GLU A 128 -21.76 -3.84 39.65
N GLN A 129 -20.69 -4.53 39.25
CA GLN A 129 -19.54 -4.84 40.08
C GLN A 129 -18.50 -3.72 40.09
N GLY A 130 -18.75 -2.64 39.34
CA GLY A 130 -17.89 -1.46 39.28
C GLY A 130 -16.61 -1.67 38.50
N TYR A 131 -16.59 -2.61 37.56
CA TYR A 131 -15.52 -2.71 36.58
C TYR A 131 -15.78 -1.75 35.41
N ASP A 132 -14.70 -1.26 34.83
CA ASP A 132 -14.68 -0.35 33.67
C ASP A 132 -14.23 -1.07 32.40
N GLY A 133 -13.90 -2.37 32.48
CA GLY A 133 -13.34 -3.09 31.34
C GLY A 133 -12.93 -4.52 31.67
N VAL A 134 -12.25 -5.16 30.72
CA VAL A 134 -11.72 -6.53 30.82
C VAL A 134 -10.23 -6.51 30.49
N ASP A 135 -9.41 -7.03 31.40
CA ASP A 135 -8.00 -7.34 31.13
C ASP A 135 -7.91 -8.77 30.58
N GLY A 136 -8.14 -8.92 29.28
CA GLY A 136 -8.33 -10.20 28.59
C GLY A 136 -9.38 -10.13 27.48
N ASP A 137 -9.82 -11.28 27.01
CA ASP A 137 -10.81 -11.38 25.93
C ASP A 137 -12.25 -11.20 26.44
N LEU A 138 -13.07 -10.44 25.72
CA LEU A 138 -14.51 -10.36 25.94
C LEU A 138 -15.26 -10.90 24.71
N SER A 139 -15.91 -12.05 24.85
CA SER A 139 -16.64 -12.72 23.76
C SER A 139 -18.14 -12.80 24.04
N ILE A 140 -18.95 -12.22 23.17
CA ILE A 140 -20.42 -12.31 23.19
C ILE A 140 -20.87 -13.22 22.03
N TYR A 141 -21.49 -14.35 22.36
CA TYR A 141 -21.71 -15.41 21.37
C TYR A 141 -23.07 -16.12 21.55
N TYR A 142 -23.84 -16.32 20.46
CA TYR A 142 -25.10 -17.12 20.45
C TYR A 142 -26.13 -16.65 21.51
N SER A 143 -26.20 -15.35 21.79
CA SER A 143 -27.09 -14.80 22.82
C SER A 143 -28.40 -14.26 22.23
N ASP A 144 -29.44 -14.18 23.06
CA ASP A 144 -30.72 -13.51 22.73
C ASP A 144 -30.68 -12.00 23.03
N TRP A 145 -29.49 -11.40 23.17
CA TRP A 145 -29.36 -9.98 23.50
C TRP A 145 -29.86 -9.11 22.35
N THR A 146 -30.60 -8.08 22.71
CA THR A 146 -31.12 -7.06 21.78
C THR A 146 -30.45 -5.71 21.94
N ASP A 147 -29.71 -5.52 23.03
CA ASP A 147 -28.98 -4.30 23.36
C ASP A 147 -27.75 -4.64 24.24
N LEU A 148 -26.70 -3.82 24.17
CA LEU A 148 -25.47 -3.99 24.96
C LEU A 148 -25.43 -3.04 26.18
N SER A 149 -26.53 -2.40 26.56
CA SER A 149 -26.58 -1.50 27.73
C SER A 149 -26.01 -2.08 29.03
N PRO A 150 -26.09 -3.41 29.31
CA PRO A 150 -25.40 -4.02 30.45
C PRO A 150 -23.87 -3.88 30.45
N LEU A 151 -23.28 -3.46 29.33
CA LEU A 151 -21.85 -3.22 29.12
C LEU A 151 -21.51 -1.72 29.01
N SER A 152 -22.46 -0.82 29.34
CA SER A 152 -22.29 0.64 29.27
C SER A 152 -21.18 1.25 30.11
N CYS A 153 -20.52 0.46 30.96
CA CYS A 153 -19.33 0.86 31.69
C CYS A 153 -18.03 0.64 30.92
N LEU A 154 -18.02 -0.22 29.88
CA LEU A 154 -16.80 -0.62 29.20
C LEU A 154 -16.10 0.58 28.59
N VAL A 155 -14.86 0.77 29.00
CA VAL A 155 -13.88 1.72 28.45
C VAL A 155 -12.76 0.97 27.73
N ASP A 156 -12.37 -0.19 28.24
CA ASP A 156 -11.20 -0.93 27.76
C ASP A 156 -11.44 -2.44 27.73
N VAL A 157 -10.99 -3.10 26.66
CA VAL A 157 -10.83 -4.56 26.59
C VAL A 157 -9.42 -4.84 26.07
N THR A 158 -8.47 -5.17 26.93
CA THR A 158 -7.05 -5.29 26.53
C THR A 158 -6.79 -6.44 25.54
N GLY A 159 -7.68 -7.43 25.49
CA GLY A 159 -7.66 -8.53 24.53
C GLY A 159 -8.66 -8.36 23.39
N ARG A 160 -9.13 -9.48 22.85
CA ARG A 160 -10.13 -9.49 21.78
C ARG A 160 -11.51 -9.17 22.34
N PHE A 161 -12.15 -8.14 21.80
CA PHE A 161 -13.58 -7.91 21.92
C PHE A 161 -14.33 -8.50 20.73
N GLU A 162 -15.05 -9.60 20.97
CA GLU A 162 -15.78 -10.33 19.94
C GLU A 162 -17.30 -10.27 20.16
N VAL A 163 -18.05 -9.86 19.14
CA VAL A 163 -19.52 -9.99 19.09
C VAL A 163 -19.89 -10.87 17.90
N ALA A 164 -20.40 -12.07 18.17
CA ALA A 164 -20.63 -13.07 17.14
C ALA A 164 -21.95 -13.83 17.26
N TYR A 165 -22.64 -14.03 16.15
CA TYR A 165 -23.90 -14.80 16.09
C TYR A 165 -25.00 -14.28 17.04
N VAL A 166 -25.03 -12.97 17.28
CA VAL A 166 -26.07 -12.29 18.09
C VAL A 166 -27.13 -11.72 17.13
N HIS A 167 -27.92 -12.61 16.53
CA HIS A 167 -28.80 -12.26 15.42
C HIS A 167 -29.94 -11.26 15.74
N ALA A 168 -30.25 -11.05 17.03
CA ALA A 168 -31.30 -10.13 17.47
C ALA A 168 -30.79 -8.69 17.69
N LEU A 169 -29.47 -8.50 17.71
CA LEU A 169 -28.82 -7.21 17.91
C LEU A 169 -28.91 -6.36 16.64
N THR A 170 -29.32 -5.10 16.76
CA THR A 170 -29.47 -4.17 15.62
C THR A 170 -28.44 -3.05 15.59
N SER A 171 -27.84 -2.73 16.73
CA SER A 171 -26.79 -1.71 16.92
C SER A 171 -25.85 -2.17 18.03
N LEU A 172 -24.75 -1.45 18.27
CA LEU A 172 -23.83 -1.69 19.38
C LEU A 172 -24.07 -0.70 20.53
N ASP A 173 -25.29 -0.16 20.63
CA ASP A 173 -25.71 0.75 21.70
C ASP A 173 -25.46 0.11 23.07
N GLY A 174 -24.93 0.89 23.99
CA GLY A 174 -24.37 0.43 25.26
C GLY A 174 -22.85 0.29 25.28
N LEU A 175 -22.13 0.64 24.20
CA LEU A 175 -20.66 0.68 24.17
C LEU A 175 -20.09 2.10 24.07
N GLU A 176 -20.89 3.13 24.41
CA GLU A 176 -20.58 4.55 24.13
C GLU A 176 -19.31 5.08 24.83
N ARG A 177 -18.75 4.31 25.75
CA ARG A 177 -17.53 4.63 26.50
C ARG A 177 -16.30 3.83 26.05
N LEU A 178 -16.47 2.83 25.18
CA LEU A 178 -15.39 1.93 24.79
C LEU A 178 -14.40 2.68 23.90
N GLN A 179 -13.19 2.88 24.41
CA GLN A 179 -12.13 3.68 23.79
C GLN A 179 -11.01 2.82 23.20
N HIS A 180 -10.76 1.68 23.83
CA HIS A 180 -9.65 0.80 23.48
C HIS A 180 -10.08 -0.67 23.45
N VAL A 181 -9.64 -1.39 22.42
CA VAL A 181 -9.66 -2.86 22.40
C VAL A 181 -8.35 -3.43 21.85
N GLY A 182 -7.95 -4.61 22.28
CA GLY A 182 -6.80 -5.30 21.68
C GLY A 182 -7.08 -5.73 20.24
N GLU A 183 -8.20 -6.41 20.02
CA GLU A 183 -8.70 -6.80 18.69
C GLU A 183 -10.22 -6.61 18.65
N LEU A 184 -10.77 -6.06 17.56
CA LEU A 184 -12.21 -5.93 17.38
C LEU A 184 -12.73 -6.96 16.38
N ALA A 185 -13.61 -7.87 16.80
CA ALA A 185 -14.23 -8.85 15.91
C ALA A 185 -15.76 -8.79 15.98
N VAL A 186 -16.42 -8.30 14.93
CA VAL A 186 -17.89 -8.24 14.83
C VAL A 186 -18.35 -9.09 13.66
N ARG A 187 -18.86 -10.30 13.94
CA ARG A 187 -19.05 -11.31 12.89
C ARG A 187 -20.39 -12.05 12.95
N ARG A 188 -20.96 -12.33 11.78
CA ARG A 188 -22.18 -13.16 11.64
C ARG A 188 -23.38 -12.64 12.44
N ASN A 189 -23.49 -11.32 12.63
CA ASN A 189 -24.64 -10.69 13.26
C ASN A 189 -25.61 -10.21 12.18
N ASP A 190 -26.39 -11.13 11.62
CA ASP A 190 -27.27 -10.85 10.47
C ASP A 190 -28.33 -9.75 10.72
N GLY A 191 -28.66 -9.45 11.98
CA GLY A 191 -29.59 -8.38 12.37
C GLY A 191 -28.94 -7.00 12.55
N LEU A 192 -27.60 -6.93 12.63
CA LEU A 192 -26.86 -5.71 12.92
C LEU A 192 -26.99 -4.74 11.76
N LEU A 193 -27.46 -3.53 12.03
CA LEU A 193 -27.68 -2.47 11.04
C LEU A 193 -26.58 -1.42 11.07
N SER A 194 -26.06 -1.10 12.26
CA SER A 194 -25.04 -0.07 12.47
C SER A 194 -24.07 -0.42 13.60
N PHE A 195 -22.93 0.29 13.61
CA PHE A 195 -21.98 0.32 14.74
C PHE A 195 -22.31 1.44 15.75
N ASP A 196 -23.52 2.02 15.70
CA ASP A 196 -23.95 3.02 16.67
C ASP A 196 -23.66 2.52 18.09
N GLY A 197 -23.10 3.40 18.92
CA GLY A 197 -22.59 3.05 20.23
C GLY A 197 -21.06 2.95 20.30
N MET A 198 -20.34 2.85 19.18
CA MET A 198 -18.86 2.76 19.20
C MET A 198 -18.12 4.06 18.84
N ASP A 199 -18.78 5.22 18.89
CA ASP A 199 -18.18 6.51 18.49
C ASP A 199 -16.93 6.91 19.32
N ALA A 200 -16.74 6.34 20.51
CA ALA A 200 -15.60 6.64 21.38
C ALA A 200 -14.35 5.79 21.09
N LEU A 201 -14.45 4.77 20.22
CA LEU A 201 -13.33 3.87 19.94
C LEU A 201 -12.24 4.60 19.16
N GLU A 202 -11.07 4.74 19.77
CA GLU A 202 -9.92 5.46 19.21
C GLU A 202 -8.76 4.51 18.90
N GLN A 203 -8.63 3.39 19.62
CA GLN A 203 -7.50 2.47 19.48
C GLN A 203 -7.93 1.01 19.38
N VAL A 204 -7.38 0.32 18.38
CA VAL A 204 -7.34 -1.13 18.25
C VAL A 204 -5.88 -1.55 18.12
N ASP A 205 -5.38 -2.37 19.04
CA ASP A 205 -3.94 -2.71 19.06
C ASP A 205 -3.49 -3.60 17.90
N ASP A 206 -4.40 -4.39 17.33
CA ASP A 206 -4.13 -5.31 16.24
C ASP A 206 -5.15 -5.12 15.10
N LEU A 207 -6.14 -6.00 15.00
CA LEU A 207 -7.02 -6.12 13.84
C LEU A 207 -8.45 -5.66 14.14
N VAL A 208 -9.07 -5.00 13.15
CA VAL A 208 -10.52 -4.84 13.08
C VAL A 208 -11.08 -5.81 12.05
N GLU A 209 -11.83 -6.81 12.50
CA GLU A 209 -12.48 -7.83 11.66
C GLU A 209 -14.01 -7.67 11.71
N VAL A 210 -14.62 -7.25 10.59
CA VAL A 210 -16.08 -7.11 10.48
C VAL A 210 -16.56 -7.92 9.29
N TRP A 211 -17.29 -9.01 9.55
CA TRP A 211 -17.71 -9.86 8.45
C TRP A 211 -18.98 -10.68 8.64
N GLY A 212 -19.64 -10.97 7.52
CA GLY A 212 -20.85 -11.78 7.54
C GLY A 212 -22.03 -11.08 8.23
N ASN A 213 -22.02 -9.75 8.34
CA ASN A 213 -23.13 -8.97 8.90
C ASN A 213 -24.02 -8.46 7.77
N GLY A 214 -24.89 -9.33 7.22
CA GLY A 214 -25.61 -9.06 5.96
C GLY A 214 -26.60 -7.88 5.99
N SER A 215 -27.03 -7.44 7.17
CA SER A 215 -27.89 -6.25 7.32
C SER A 215 -27.13 -4.97 7.66
N LEU A 216 -25.81 -5.03 7.82
CA LEU A 216 -25.00 -3.87 8.17
C LEU A 216 -25.06 -2.84 7.04
N ARG A 217 -25.27 -1.57 7.40
CA ARG A 217 -25.35 -0.44 6.47
C ARG A 217 -24.54 0.77 6.90
N ASP A 218 -24.16 0.86 8.19
CA ASP A 218 -23.51 2.04 8.75
C ASP A 218 -22.39 1.67 9.73
N ILE A 219 -21.17 2.15 9.46
CA ILE A 219 -20.00 1.99 10.33
C ILE A 219 -19.38 3.34 10.71
N ARG A 220 -20.11 4.45 10.58
CA ARG A 220 -19.59 5.81 10.86
C ARG A 220 -19.19 6.03 12.31
N ALA A 221 -19.61 5.17 13.23
CA ALA A 221 -19.14 5.17 14.60
C ALA A 221 -17.63 4.92 14.69
N LEU A 222 -17.04 4.17 13.75
CA LEU A 222 -15.59 3.93 13.70
C LEU A 222 -14.77 5.14 13.19
N ARG A 223 -15.40 6.31 12.98
CA ARG A 223 -14.72 7.48 12.42
C ARG A 223 -13.60 8.08 13.27
N ASN A 224 -13.55 7.74 14.55
CA ASN A 224 -12.55 8.23 15.49
C ASN A 224 -11.41 7.22 15.69
N LEU A 225 -11.45 6.05 15.04
CA LEU A 225 -10.43 5.02 15.15
C LEU A 225 -9.11 5.50 14.56
N GLN A 226 -8.13 5.82 15.40
CA GLN A 226 -6.84 6.36 15.00
C GLN A 226 -5.78 5.29 14.76
N VAL A 227 -5.88 4.14 15.44
CA VAL A 227 -4.83 3.10 15.43
C VAL A 227 -5.46 1.73 15.22
N ALA A 228 -4.95 0.99 14.22
CA ALA A 228 -5.28 -0.41 13.92
C ALA A 228 -4.14 -1.04 13.08
N PRO A 229 -2.96 -1.30 13.65
CA PRO A 229 -1.76 -1.67 12.89
C PRO A 229 -1.86 -3.09 12.29
N GLY A 230 -2.72 -3.97 12.81
CA GLY A 230 -3.04 -5.26 12.19
C GLY A 230 -3.93 -5.12 10.96
N GLY A 231 -4.57 -3.97 10.77
CA GLY A 231 -5.38 -3.66 9.62
C GLY A 231 -6.88 -3.58 9.90
N VAL A 232 -7.64 -3.22 8.86
CA VAL A 232 -9.11 -3.27 8.87
C VAL A 232 -9.59 -4.20 7.77
N GLN A 233 -10.42 -5.17 8.16
CA GLN A 233 -11.02 -6.17 7.29
C GLN A 233 -12.55 -6.05 7.33
N LEU A 234 -13.14 -5.61 6.23
CA LEU A 234 -14.58 -5.55 6.04
C LEU A 234 -14.97 -6.47 4.88
N TYR A 235 -15.56 -7.63 5.15
CA TYR A 235 -15.94 -8.56 4.08
C TYR A 235 -17.28 -9.24 4.30
N GLN A 236 -18.02 -9.55 3.22
CA GLN A 236 -19.32 -10.23 3.31
C GLN A 236 -20.33 -9.49 4.22
N ASN A 237 -20.29 -8.17 4.25
CA ASN A 237 -21.26 -7.36 4.97
C ASN A 237 -22.41 -6.95 4.03
N GLY A 238 -23.46 -6.38 4.60
CA GLY A 238 -24.48 -5.73 3.79
C GLY A 238 -23.95 -4.49 3.06
N PRO A 239 -24.71 -3.92 2.10
CA PRO A 239 -24.26 -2.77 1.33
C PRO A 239 -24.16 -1.52 2.19
N VAL A 240 -22.97 -1.26 2.70
CA VAL A 240 -22.65 -0.06 3.46
C VAL A 240 -22.57 1.09 2.48
N THR A 241 -23.71 1.75 2.26
CA THR A 241 -23.85 2.84 1.30
C THR A 241 -23.64 4.18 1.99
N GLU A 242 -22.60 4.91 1.57
CA GLU A 242 -22.35 6.31 1.93
C GLU A 242 -21.86 6.54 3.37
N LEU A 243 -20.54 6.47 3.54
CA LEU A 243 -19.85 6.95 4.74
C LEU A 243 -18.94 8.13 4.38
N GLU A 244 -19.22 9.29 4.96
CA GLU A 244 -18.30 10.44 4.92
C GLU A 244 -17.60 10.59 6.27
N GLY A 245 -16.29 10.82 6.23
CA GLY A 245 -15.41 10.94 7.40
C GLY A 245 -14.00 10.52 7.02
N ALA A 246 -13.01 10.88 7.83
CA ALA A 246 -11.67 10.31 7.72
C ALA A 246 -11.49 9.37 8.91
N TRP A 247 -11.21 8.09 8.67
CA TRP A 247 -10.82 7.15 9.74
C TRP A 247 -9.50 7.57 10.38
N TRP A 248 -8.52 7.89 9.55
CA TRP A 248 -7.19 8.25 10.00
C TRP A 248 -6.88 9.69 9.65
N SER A 249 -6.21 10.40 10.56
CA SER A 249 -5.64 11.70 10.26
C SER A 249 -4.69 11.58 9.07
N GLN A 250 -4.70 12.58 8.18
CA GLN A 250 -3.91 12.64 6.95
C GLN A 250 -2.48 12.10 7.11
N GLY A 251 -2.05 11.23 6.19
CA GLY A 251 -0.68 10.73 6.12
C GLY A 251 -0.64 9.22 5.94
N ASP A 252 -0.32 8.51 7.03
CA ASP A 252 0.16 7.13 6.94
C ASP A 252 -0.70 6.22 7.81
N TYR A 253 -1.27 5.19 7.20
CA TYR A 253 -1.95 4.12 7.90
C TYR A 253 -0.99 2.93 8.09
N PRO A 254 -0.71 2.49 9.34
CA PRO A 254 0.28 1.45 9.60
C PRO A 254 -0.18 0.03 9.23
N GLY A 255 -1.50 -0.19 9.09
CA GLY A 255 -2.07 -1.51 8.85
C GLY A 255 -2.35 -1.83 7.38
N GLY A 256 -2.88 -3.03 7.15
CA GLY A 256 -3.48 -3.42 5.87
C GLY A 256 -4.97 -3.11 5.78
N LEU A 257 -5.52 -3.15 4.58
CA LEU A 257 -6.92 -2.88 4.29
C LEU A 257 -7.48 -4.00 3.41
N LEU A 258 -8.44 -4.78 3.93
CA LEU A 258 -9.20 -5.76 3.16
C LEU A 258 -10.65 -5.34 3.09
N LEU A 259 -11.15 -5.06 1.90
CA LEU A 259 -12.52 -4.63 1.64
C LEU A 259 -13.14 -5.57 0.61
N SER A 260 -14.18 -6.31 0.98
CA SER A 260 -14.82 -7.27 0.08
C SER A 260 -16.36 -7.19 0.12
N LEU A 261 -16.91 -6.82 -1.04
CA LEU A 261 -18.32 -6.87 -1.49
C LEU A 261 -19.27 -5.77 -0.98
N ASP A 262 -20.06 -5.25 -1.93
CA ASP A 262 -21.22 -4.36 -1.75
C ASP A 262 -20.95 -3.01 -1.04
N VAL A 263 -19.68 -2.63 -0.87
CA VAL A 263 -19.32 -1.33 -0.29
C VAL A 263 -19.48 -0.21 -1.31
N GLY A 264 -20.72 0.26 -1.45
CA GLY A 264 -21.04 1.44 -2.23
C GLY A 264 -20.52 2.71 -1.54
N HIS A 265 -19.65 3.47 -2.21
CA HIS A 265 -19.23 4.81 -1.78
C HIS A 265 -18.58 4.85 -0.38
N LEU A 266 -17.49 4.10 -0.19
CA LEU A 266 -16.61 4.23 0.98
C LEU A 266 -15.72 5.47 0.88
N ARG A 267 -16.28 6.68 0.99
CA ARG A 267 -15.44 7.90 1.08
C ARG A 267 -14.66 8.02 2.39
N ILE A 268 -14.74 7.01 3.24
CA ILE A 268 -14.14 6.99 4.55
C ILE A 268 -12.60 6.94 4.55
N LEU A 269 -12.03 6.50 3.42
CA LEU A 269 -10.58 6.46 3.20
C LEU A 269 -10.04 7.77 2.61
N SER A 270 -10.89 8.78 2.43
CA SER A 270 -10.51 10.07 1.86
C SER A 270 -9.39 10.73 2.66
N GLY A 271 -8.27 10.98 1.98
CA GLY A 271 -7.12 11.69 2.55
C GLY A 271 -6.01 10.79 3.10
N ILE A 272 -6.16 9.47 3.02
CA ILE A 272 -5.03 8.54 3.22
C ILE A 272 -4.07 8.70 2.04
N THR A 273 -2.80 8.94 2.34
CA THR A 273 -1.74 9.07 1.33
C THR A 273 -0.80 7.87 1.32
N HIS A 274 -0.61 7.18 2.45
CA HIS A 274 0.22 5.97 2.52
C HIS A 274 -0.49 4.89 3.32
N ILE A 275 -0.43 3.65 2.85
CA ILE A 275 -0.86 2.45 3.57
C ILE A 275 0.35 1.53 3.66
N GLN A 276 0.83 1.20 4.86
CA GLN A 276 2.04 0.36 5.00
C GLN A 276 1.80 -1.11 4.66
N GLY A 277 0.60 -1.63 4.94
CA GLY A 277 0.24 -3.03 4.70
C GLY A 277 -0.30 -3.30 3.30
N ASP A 278 -0.89 -4.48 3.14
CA ASP A 278 -1.58 -4.89 1.91
C ASP A 278 -2.94 -4.18 1.78
N VAL A 279 -3.34 -3.88 0.55
CA VAL A 279 -4.66 -3.36 0.20
C VAL A 279 -5.33 -4.34 -0.75
N ASP A 280 -6.44 -4.94 -0.36
CA ASP A 280 -7.25 -5.82 -1.21
C ASP A 280 -8.69 -5.30 -1.25
N ILE A 281 -9.13 -4.89 -2.44
CA ILE A 281 -10.46 -4.34 -2.69
C ILE A 281 -11.17 -5.20 -3.73
N ALA A 282 -12.23 -5.87 -3.30
CA ALA A 282 -13.14 -6.61 -4.14
C ALA A 282 -14.52 -5.93 -4.16
N THR A 283 -14.96 -5.41 -5.30
CA THR A 283 -16.25 -4.70 -5.47
C THR A 283 -16.95 -5.12 -6.75
N ASP A 284 -18.28 -5.25 -6.76
CA ASP A 284 -19.08 -5.44 -7.97
C ASP A 284 -19.77 -4.15 -8.46
N ASP A 285 -19.65 -3.05 -7.71
CA ASP A 285 -20.16 -1.71 -8.00
C ASP A 285 -19.03 -0.65 -7.91
N PRO A 286 -18.24 -0.45 -8.98
CA PRO A 286 -17.11 0.49 -8.99
C PRO A 286 -17.51 1.95 -9.21
N ASP A 287 -18.79 2.27 -9.44
CA ASP A 287 -19.25 3.66 -9.60
C ASP A 287 -19.10 4.48 -8.30
N GLY A 288 -18.80 3.82 -7.18
CA GLY A 288 -18.48 4.42 -5.89
C GLY A 288 -17.03 4.89 -5.78
N ALA A 289 -16.82 6.17 -5.47
CA ALA A 289 -15.52 6.66 -5.03
C ALA A 289 -15.14 6.04 -3.67
N PHE A 290 -14.04 5.28 -3.62
CA PHE A 290 -13.46 4.70 -2.39
C PHE A 290 -12.68 5.72 -1.54
N GLY A 291 -12.58 6.99 -1.94
CA GLY A 291 -11.76 7.96 -1.22
C GLY A 291 -10.25 7.75 -1.36
N LEU A 292 -9.80 6.84 -2.25
CA LEU A 292 -8.39 6.51 -2.45
C LEU A 292 -7.69 7.43 -3.47
N GLU A 293 -8.34 8.51 -3.92
CA GLU A 293 -7.78 9.40 -4.93
C GLU A 293 -6.50 10.13 -4.47
N ALA A 294 -6.28 10.19 -3.14
CA ALA A 294 -5.08 10.78 -2.51
C ALA A 294 -3.99 9.75 -2.20
N LEU A 295 -4.23 8.45 -2.41
CA LEU A 295 -3.29 7.38 -2.09
C LEU A 295 -2.05 7.50 -2.98
N GLU A 296 -0.89 7.76 -2.38
CA GLU A 296 0.41 7.91 -3.04
C GLU A 296 1.25 6.62 -2.96
N GLU A 297 1.11 5.82 -1.90
CA GLU A 297 1.92 4.62 -1.69
C GLU A 297 1.14 3.49 -0.99
N VAL A 298 1.39 2.26 -1.44
CA VAL A 298 1.06 1.03 -0.72
C VAL A 298 2.36 0.29 -0.42
N GLY A 299 2.72 0.14 0.86
CA GLY A 299 3.93 -0.54 1.30
C GLY A 299 3.87 -2.06 1.08
N GLY A 300 2.68 -2.65 1.12
CA GLY A 300 2.41 -4.05 0.77
C GLY A 300 1.96 -4.24 -0.70
N GLY A 301 1.21 -5.31 -0.95
CA GLY A 301 0.55 -5.56 -2.23
C GLY A 301 -0.75 -4.77 -2.39
N LEU A 302 -1.14 -4.48 -3.63
CA LEU A 302 -2.41 -3.86 -3.99
C LEU A 302 -3.18 -4.81 -4.90
N ARG A 303 -4.29 -5.37 -4.43
CA ARG A 303 -5.20 -6.21 -5.20
C ARG A 303 -6.51 -5.47 -5.45
N LEU A 304 -6.88 -5.31 -6.70
CA LEU A 304 -8.17 -4.75 -7.12
C LEU A 304 -8.90 -5.83 -7.92
N SER A 305 -10.11 -6.20 -7.49
CA SER A 305 -10.84 -7.32 -8.11
C SER A 305 -12.36 -7.17 -8.12
N GLY A 306 -13.02 -8.00 -8.94
CA GLY A 306 -14.47 -8.22 -8.90
C GLY A 306 -15.34 -7.18 -9.60
N TYR A 307 -14.75 -6.08 -10.10
CA TYR A 307 -15.47 -4.97 -10.72
C TYR A 307 -15.88 -5.33 -12.16
N ARG A 308 -17.01 -4.80 -12.61
CA ARG A 308 -17.50 -4.99 -14.00
C ARG A 308 -17.19 -3.80 -14.91
N ASP A 309 -17.27 -2.60 -14.34
CA ASP A 309 -16.92 -1.34 -15.01
C ASP A 309 -15.55 -0.85 -14.53
N ALA A 310 -15.06 0.29 -15.02
CA ALA A 310 -13.73 0.80 -14.64
C ALA A 310 -13.63 1.06 -13.13
N PHE A 311 -12.59 0.52 -12.48
CA PHE A 311 -12.27 0.84 -11.09
C PHE A 311 -11.97 2.35 -10.97
N PRO A 312 -12.35 3.02 -9.85
CA PRO A 312 -12.06 4.43 -9.64
C PRO A 312 -10.58 4.77 -9.85
N PRO A 313 -10.26 5.97 -10.39
CA PRO A 313 -8.88 6.34 -10.68
C PRO A 313 -8.06 6.44 -9.38
N LEU A 314 -6.79 6.05 -9.47
CA LEU A 314 -5.78 6.19 -8.41
C LEU A 314 -4.67 7.13 -8.90
N PRO A 315 -5.00 8.41 -9.18
CA PRO A 315 -4.13 9.31 -9.94
C PRO A 315 -2.91 9.80 -9.14
N ALA A 316 -2.88 9.57 -7.84
CA ALA A 316 -1.78 9.94 -6.95
C ALA A 316 -0.81 8.77 -6.68
N LEU A 317 -1.21 7.52 -6.98
CA LEU A 317 -0.45 6.34 -6.60
C LEU A 317 0.86 6.27 -7.38
N ARG A 318 1.98 6.37 -6.65
CA ARG A 318 3.34 6.36 -7.19
C ARG A 318 3.98 4.99 -7.08
N SER A 319 3.79 4.30 -5.96
CA SER A 319 4.46 3.02 -5.74
C SER A 319 3.62 1.98 -5.01
N VAL A 320 3.90 0.71 -5.35
CA VAL A 320 3.42 -0.49 -4.66
C VAL A 320 4.65 -1.30 -4.23
N GLY A 321 4.79 -1.56 -2.93
CA GLY A 321 5.92 -2.27 -2.34
C GLY A 321 5.86 -3.80 -2.52
N GLY A 322 4.67 -4.34 -2.79
CA GLY A 322 4.42 -5.74 -3.10
C GLY A 322 3.94 -5.95 -4.54
N THR A 323 3.08 -6.96 -4.72
CA THR A 323 2.43 -7.27 -6.00
C THR A 323 1.27 -6.30 -6.26
N LEU A 324 1.19 -5.77 -7.47
CA LEU A 324 0.02 -5.08 -7.99
C LEU A 324 -0.81 -6.06 -8.82
N ASP A 325 -1.98 -6.43 -8.32
CA ASP A 325 -2.84 -7.46 -8.88
C ASP A 325 -4.18 -6.87 -9.33
N LEU A 326 -4.38 -6.79 -10.65
CA LEU A 326 -5.55 -6.17 -11.27
C LEU A 326 -6.37 -7.26 -11.98
N ASN A 327 -7.46 -7.68 -11.32
CA ASN A 327 -8.33 -8.76 -11.79
C ASN A 327 -9.69 -8.22 -12.24
N GLY A 328 -10.00 -8.37 -13.53
CA GLY A 328 -11.33 -8.10 -14.05
C GLY A 328 -12.40 -9.12 -13.66
N SER A 329 -13.66 -8.84 -14.02
CA SER A 329 -14.78 -9.76 -13.84
C SER A 329 -14.73 -10.92 -14.85
N PHE A 330 -15.20 -12.11 -14.43
CA PHE A 330 -15.32 -13.29 -15.30
C PHE A 330 -16.19 -13.09 -16.55
N SER A 331 -17.06 -12.07 -16.57
CA SER A 331 -18.03 -11.85 -17.66
C SER A 331 -17.57 -10.89 -18.75
N ASP A 332 -16.68 -9.94 -18.45
CA ASP A 332 -16.29 -8.85 -19.35
C ASP A 332 -14.87 -8.38 -19.02
N TYR A 333 -14.10 -8.00 -20.04
CA TYR A 333 -12.78 -7.40 -19.86
C TYR A 333 -12.91 -5.99 -19.30
N THR A 334 -12.24 -5.75 -18.18
CA THR A 334 -12.40 -4.50 -17.42
C THR A 334 -11.30 -3.50 -17.75
N PRO A 335 -11.61 -2.20 -17.95
CA PRO A 335 -10.57 -1.18 -18.09
C PRO A 335 -9.69 -1.09 -16.84
N LEU A 336 -8.39 -0.87 -17.03
CA LEU A 336 -7.49 -0.54 -15.93
C LEU A 336 -7.90 0.79 -15.26
N PRO A 337 -7.72 0.92 -13.93
CA PRO A 337 -7.81 2.23 -13.27
C PRO A 337 -6.74 3.17 -13.80
N ASP A 338 -6.99 4.48 -13.73
CA ASP A 338 -5.96 5.48 -14.00
C ASP A 338 -4.85 5.36 -12.94
N LEU A 339 -3.69 4.87 -13.38
CA LEU A 339 -2.47 4.68 -12.60
C LEU A 339 -1.37 5.58 -13.15
N SER A 340 -1.73 6.75 -13.68
CA SER A 340 -0.81 7.59 -14.44
C SER A 340 0.37 8.13 -13.62
N ALA A 341 0.31 8.14 -12.30
CA ALA A 341 1.42 8.51 -11.44
C ALA A 341 2.34 7.34 -11.05
N LEU A 342 1.93 6.10 -11.33
CA LEU A 342 2.64 4.91 -10.87
C LEU A 342 3.99 4.80 -11.58
N ASP A 343 5.07 4.82 -10.80
CA ASP A 343 6.44 4.73 -11.28
C ASP A 343 7.10 3.39 -10.93
N GLN A 344 6.63 2.70 -9.88
CA GLN A 344 7.27 1.51 -9.35
C GLN A 344 6.28 0.47 -8.81
N VAL A 345 6.50 -0.78 -9.20
CA VAL A 345 5.96 -1.97 -8.54
C VAL A 345 7.16 -2.81 -8.09
N SER A 346 7.33 -3.01 -6.78
CA SER A 346 8.49 -3.75 -6.27
C SER A 346 8.34 -5.27 -6.33
N GLY A 347 7.10 -5.77 -6.44
CA GLY A 347 6.77 -7.17 -6.66
C GLY A 347 6.41 -7.48 -8.12
N ASP A 348 5.36 -8.29 -8.29
CA ASP A 348 4.80 -8.63 -9.60
C ASP A 348 3.75 -7.60 -10.04
N LEU A 349 3.58 -7.42 -11.35
CA LEU A 349 2.42 -6.77 -11.94
C LEU A 349 1.57 -7.84 -12.62
N ASP A 350 0.48 -8.21 -11.96
CA ASP A 350 -0.44 -9.25 -12.42
C ASP A 350 -1.68 -8.59 -13.06
N LEU A 351 -1.90 -8.90 -14.34
CA LEU A 351 -3.02 -8.39 -15.13
C LEU A 351 -3.83 -9.58 -15.64
N TYR A 352 -5.05 -9.73 -15.13
CA TYR A 352 -5.92 -10.86 -15.46
C TYR A 352 -7.31 -10.39 -15.87
N GLN A 353 -7.76 -10.78 -17.08
CA GLN A 353 -9.08 -10.40 -17.61
C GLN A 353 -9.33 -8.87 -17.66
N VAL A 354 -8.29 -8.11 -17.99
CA VAL A 354 -8.38 -6.66 -18.16
C VAL A 354 -8.33 -6.28 -19.65
N ASN A 355 -9.07 -5.23 -20.02
CA ASN A 355 -8.92 -4.56 -21.31
C ASN A 355 -7.87 -3.48 -21.13
N VAL A 356 -6.80 -3.57 -21.92
CA VAL A 356 -5.66 -2.68 -21.78
C VAL A 356 -5.64 -1.54 -22.78
N ASP A 357 -6.67 -1.30 -23.61
CA ASP A 357 -6.88 -0.19 -24.57
C ASP A 357 -5.62 0.50 -25.20
N GLY A 358 -4.46 -0.18 -25.24
CA GLY A 358 -3.12 0.39 -25.15
C GLY A 358 -2.82 0.90 -23.73
N MET A 359 -1.80 0.34 -23.04
CA MET A 359 -1.35 0.50 -21.64
C MET A 359 -1.23 1.94 -21.05
N SER A 360 -1.84 2.95 -21.67
CA SER A 360 -2.00 4.36 -21.29
C SER A 360 -2.38 4.64 -19.84
N ALA A 361 -2.82 3.63 -19.09
CA ALA A 361 -2.98 3.69 -17.66
C ALA A 361 -1.64 3.75 -16.90
N LEU A 362 -0.54 3.24 -17.47
CA LEU A 362 0.78 3.07 -16.84
C LEU A 362 1.93 3.82 -17.55
N PRO A 363 1.73 5.06 -18.03
CA PRO A 363 2.70 5.76 -18.90
C PRO A 363 4.04 6.05 -18.21
N ASN A 364 4.07 6.08 -16.88
CA ASN A 364 5.23 6.46 -16.07
C ASN A 364 5.86 5.27 -15.34
N LEU A 365 5.36 4.04 -15.54
CA LEU A 365 5.89 2.86 -14.87
C LEU A 365 7.30 2.55 -15.39
N ARG A 366 8.29 2.59 -14.49
CA ARG A 366 9.71 2.41 -14.83
C ARG A 366 10.28 1.08 -14.32
N PHE A 367 9.72 0.54 -13.25
CA PHE A 367 10.26 -0.63 -12.58
C PHE A 367 9.17 -1.62 -12.18
N ILE A 368 9.36 -2.88 -12.57
CA ILE A 368 8.64 -4.05 -12.05
C ILE A 368 9.70 -4.98 -11.45
N GLY A 369 9.70 -5.15 -10.12
CA GLY A 369 10.80 -5.82 -9.43
C GLY A 369 10.91 -7.32 -9.68
N ARG A 370 9.83 -7.94 -10.15
CA ARG A 370 9.78 -9.35 -10.51
C ARG A 370 9.18 -9.54 -11.90
N GLU A 371 7.91 -9.92 -11.98
CA GLU A 371 7.32 -10.39 -13.24
C GLU A 371 6.14 -9.51 -13.67
N LEU A 372 6.03 -9.28 -14.98
CA LEU A 372 4.81 -8.82 -15.62
C LEU A 372 4.05 -10.04 -16.13
N LEU A 373 2.93 -10.36 -15.49
CA LEU A 373 2.03 -11.43 -15.89
C LEU A 373 0.79 -10.83 -16.56
N MET A 374 0.55 -11.24 -17.80
CA MET A 374 -0.64 -10.88 -18.56
C MET A 374 -1.37 -12.15 -18.98
N GLU A 375 -2.54 -12.38 -18.42
CA GLU A 375 -3.35 -13.56 -18.73
C GLU A 375 -4.77 -13.15 -19.14
N ARG A 376 -5.24 -13.70 -20.26
CA ARG A 376 -6.59 -13.42 -20.78
C ARG A 376 -6.78 -11.92 -20.96
N ILE A 377 -6.07 -11.34 -21.93
CA ILE A 377 -6.17 -9.93 -22.30
C ILE A 377 -6.84 -9.82 -23.67
N ASP A 378 -7.85 -8.96 -23.79
CA ASP A 378 -8.62 -8.72 -25.03
C ASP A 378 -8.63 -7.22 -25.31
N ASP A 379 -7.75 -6.80 -26.22
CA ASP A 379 -7.82 -5.45 -26.80
C ASP A 379 -7.32 -5.36 -28.26
N GLY A 380 -6.63 -6.38 -28.79
CA GLY A 380 -6.11 -6.38 -30.16
C GLY A 380 -4.99 -5.37 -30.41
N ARG A 381 -4.32 -4.86 -29.38
CA ARG A 381 -3.35 -3.74 -29.45
C ARG A 381 -2.01 -4.07 -28.81
N ASP A 382 -1.09 -3.11 -28.92
CA ASP A 382 0.29 -3.18 -28.44
C ASP A 382 0.44 -2.67 -26.99
N LEU A 383 1.59 -2.98 -26.38
CA LEU A 383 1.93 -2.57 -25.02
C LEU A 383 2.43 -1.11 -24.90
N SER A 384 2.13 -0.19 -25.84
CA SER A 384 2.75 1.14 -25.94
C SER A 384 2.70 2.06 -24.71
N GLY A 385 1.84 1.81 -23.74
CA GLY A 385 1.87 2.56 -22.47
C GLY A 385 3.02 2.20 -21.53
N LEU A 386 3.73 1.08 -21.75
CA LEU A 386 4.88 0.67 -20.94
C LEU A 386 6.22 1.23 -21.46
N GLN A 387 6.21 2.21 -22.37
CA GLN A 387 7.44 2.76 -22.99
C GLN A 387 8.48 3.31 -22.00
N SER A 388 8.06 3.66 -20.79
CA SER A 388 8.96 4.14 -19.72
C SER A 388 9.61 3.01 -18.93
N LEU A 389 9.25 1.75 -19.17
CA LEU A 389 9.73 0.59 -18.42
C LEU A 389 11.22 0.37 -18.69
N GLU A 390 12.02 0.55 -17.65
CA GLU A 390 13.48 0.42 -17.69
C GLU A 390 13.93 -0.98 -17.25
N GLU A 391 13.20 -1.58 -16.31
CA GLU A 391 13.54 -2.87 -15.72
C GLU A 391 12.29 -3.69 -15.39
N VAL A 392 12.34 -4.96 -15.80
CA VAL A 392 11.42 -6.03 -15.41
C VAL A 392 12.20 -7.35 -15.45
N GLY A 393 11.97 -8.23 -14.48
CA GLY A 393 12.61 -9.54 -14.43
C GLY A 393 12.09 -10.44 -15.55
N GLY A 394 10.80 -10.79 -15.50
CA GLY A 394 10.16 -11.66 -16.49
C GLY A 394 8.90 -11.06 -17.11
N VAL A 395 8.62 -11.37 -18.36
CA VAL A 395 7.37 -11.02 -19.05
C VAL A 395 6.69 -12.31 -19.51
N TYR A 396 5.46 -12.50 -19.06
CA TYR A 396 4.65 -13.68 -19.32
C TYR A 396 3.31 -13.25 -19.91
N ILE A 397 3.01 -13.74 -21.11
CA ILE A 397 1.77 -13.40 -21.81
C ILE A 397 1.07 -14.69 -22.22
N TYR A 398 -0.10 -14.92 -21.65
CA TYR A 398 -0.89 -16.14 -21.79
C TYR A 398 -2.29 -15.83 -22.31
N ASN A 399 -2.75 -16.56 -23.34
CA ASN A 399 -4.12 -16.49 -23.83
C ASN A 399 -4.57 -15.04 -24.12
N ALA A 400 -3.78 -14.29 -24.88
CA ALA A 400 -3.96 -12.85 -25.02
C ALA A 400 -3.95 -12.39 -26.48
N GLU A 401 -4.86 -11.47 -26.83
CA GLU A 401 -4.94 -10.85 -28.17
C GLU A 401 -3.95 -9.68 -28.34
N VAL A 402 -2.77 -9.75 -27.69
CA VAL A 402 -1.73 -8.73 -27.81
C VAL A 402 -1.08 -8.82 -29.20
N THR A 403 -1.02 -7.70 -29.92
CA THR A 403 -0.50 -7.66 -31.31
C THR A 403 0.94 -7.16 -31.41
N GLY A 404 1.48 -6.55 -30.35
CA GLY A 404 2.86 -6.03 -30.35
C GLY A 404 3.41 -5.71 -28.96
N LEU A 405 4.74 -5.67 -28.86
CA LEU A 405 5.47 -5.44 -27.60
C LEU A 405 6.22 -4.10 -27.59
N ASP A 406 5.75 -3.08 -28.33
CA ASP A 406 6.44 -1.79 -28.49
C ASP A 406 6.78 -1.10 -27.16
N GLY A 407 5.96 -1.30 -26.12
CA GLY A 407 6.22 -0.81 -24.77
C GLY A 407 7.52 -1.34 -24.15
N LEU A 408 7.99 -2.51 -24.56
CA LEU A 408 9.17 -3.17 -24.00
C LEU A 408 10.47 -2.84 -24.77
N SER A 409 10.41 -1.92 -25.74
CA SER A 409 11.52 -1.61 -26.66
C SER A 409 12.76 -1.00 -25.99
N ALA A 410 12.63 -0.46 -24.77
CA ALA A 410 13.72 0.12 -24.00
C ALA A 410 14.56 -0.93 -23.24
N LEU A 411 14.05 -2.15 -23.06
CA LEU A 411 14.72 -3.19 -22.29
C LEU A 411 16.02 -3.64 -22.98
N THR A 412 17.10 -3.71 -22.21
CA THR A 412 18.41 -4.18 -22.68
C THR A 412 18.74 -5.59 -22.21
N THR A 413 18.13 -6.00 -21.09
CA THR A 413 18.19 -7.33 -20.50
C THR A 413 16.80 -7.74 -20.06
N LEU A 414 16.53 -9.05 -20.06
CA LEU A 414 15.29 -9.63 -19.54
C LEU A 414 15.58 -11.07 -19.10
N ASP A 415 15.05 -11.51 -17.96
CA ASP A 415 15.28 -12.87 -17.47
C ASP A 415 14.44 -13.90 -18.23
N ARG A 416 13.20 -13.56 -18.55
CA ARG A 416 12.32 -14.44 -19.35
C ARG A 416 11.32 -13.65 -20.19
N LEU A 417 11.13 -14.09 -21.42
CA LEU A 417 9.99 -13.75 -22.26
C LEU A 417 9.24 -15.04 -22.60
N GLU A 418 8.00 -15.16 -22.12
CA GLU A 418 7.13 -16.29 -22.39
C GLU A 418 5.85 -15.81 -23.07
N LEU A 419 5.60 -16.37 -24.26
CA LEU A 419 4.46 -16.07 -25.13
C LEU A 419 3.72 -17.37 -25.39
N GLU A 420 2.52 -17.50 -24.86
CA GLU A 420 1.66 -18.69 -25.04
C GLU A 420 0.25 -18.31 -25.46
N ASP A 421 -0.20 -18.87 -26.58
CA ASP A 421 -1.51 -18.62 -27.16
C ASP A 421 -1.74 -17.11 -27.40
N VAL A 422 -0.80 -16.47 -28.11
CA VAL A 422 -0.80 -15.03 -28.46
C VAL A 422 -0.71 -14.81 -29.98
N GLN A 423 -0.93 -13.57 -30.42
CA GLN A 423 -0.86 -13.17 -31.84
C GLN A 423 0.45 -12.48 -32.25
N VAL A 424 1.41 -12.32 -31.33
CA VAL A 424 2.68 -11.61 -31.58
C VAL A 424 3.60 -12.43 -32.48
N LEU A 425 3.91 -11.90 -33.66
CA LEU A 425 4.89 -12.50 -34.60
C LEU A 425 6.20 -11.73 -34.71
N ASP A 426 6.25 -10.47 -34.26
CA ASP A 426 7.38 -9.58 -34.52
C ASP A 426 7.95 -9.00 -33.22
N LEU A 427 9.08 -9.55 -32.79
CA LEU A 427 9.88 -9.08 -31.65
C LEU A 427 11.00 -8.11 -32.08
N SER A 428 11.04 -7.67 -33.34
CA SER A 428 12.06 -6.71 -33.79
C SER A 428 11.98 -5.36 -33.06
N VAL A 429 10.82 -5.06 -32.47
CA VAL A 429 10.59 -3.92 -31.57
C VAL A 429 11.49 -3.97 -30.33
N LEU A 430 11.93 -5.15 -29.90
CA LEU A 430 12.90 -5.36 -28.82
C LEU A 430 14.35 -5.15 -29.31
N GLY A 431 14.57 -4.17 -30.18
CA GLY A 431 15.86 -3.93 -30.85
C GLY A 431 16.99 -3.46 -29.93
N SER A 432 16.69 -3.15 -28.66
CA SER A 432 17.69 -2.80 -27.64
C SER A 432 18.10 -4.01 -26.78
N LEU A 433 17.38 -5.13 -26.87
CA LEU A 433 17.58 -6.31 -26.04
C LEU A 433 18.84 -7.06 -26.51
N VAL A 434 19.89 -7.04 -25.69
CA VAL A 434 21.19 -7.65 -26.00
C VAL A 434 21.32 -9.03 -25.35
N GLN A 435 20.71 -9.23 -24.19
CA GLN A 435 20.75 -10.50 -23.46
C GLN A 435 19.36 -10.89 -22.97
N LEU A 436 19.03 -12.17 -23.07
CA LEU A 436 17.79 -12.76 -22.58
C LEU A 436 18.11 -14.01 -21.76
N GLY A 437 17.44 -14.22 -20.62
CA GLY A 437 17.57 -15.46 -19.88
C GLY A 437 16.89 -16.61 -20.61
N GLU A 438 15.61 -16.46 -20.95
CA GLU A 438 14.85 -17.50 -21.64
C GLU A 438 13.81 -16.91 -22.60
N LEU A 439 13.66 -17.53 -23.77
CA LEU A 439 12.58 -17.25 -24.71
C LEU A 439 11.73 -18.51 -24.91
N ARG A 440 10.45 -18.44 -24.54
CA ARG A 440 9.48 -19.48 -24.84
C ARG A 440 8.35 -18.91 -25.69
N VAL A 441 8.10 -19.59 -26.81
CA VAL A 441 7.02 -19.31 -27.74
C VAL A 441 6.25 -20.60 -27.91
N TYR A 442 4.98 -20.58 -27.51
CA TYR A 442 4.10 -21.73 -27.50
C TYR A 442 2.74 -21.36 -28.12
N GLY A 443 2.20 -22.18 -29.02
CA GLY A 443 0.81 -22.00 -29.47
C GLY A 443 0.51 -20.64 -30.11
N VAL A 444 1.48 -19.99 -30.75
CA VAL A 444 1.22 -18.68 -31.39
C VAL A 444 0.28 -18.88 -32.59
N GLU A 445 -0.93 -18.32 -32.49
CA GLU A 445 -2.04 -18.41 -33.46
C GLU A 445 -2.33 -17.02 -34.07
N PRO A 446 -1.46 -16.53 -34.97
CA PRO A 446 -1.67 -15.25 -35.64
C PRO A 446 -2.87 -15.32 -36.61
N ASP A 447 -3.51 -14.18 -36.86
CA ASP A 447 -4.57 -14.07 -37.89
C ASP A 447 -4.11 -14.46 -39.31
N ALA A 448 -2.79 -14.51 -39.55
CA ALA A 448 -2.19 -14.93 -40.80
C ALA A 448 -0.82 -15.61 -40.60
N ALA A 449 -0.58 -16.67 -41.36
CA ALA A 449 0.71 -17.34 -41.41
C ALA A 449 1.84 -16.38 -41.82
N GLY A 450 2.95 -16.43 -41.10
CA GLY A 450 4.05 -15.47 -41.25
C GLY A 450 5.33 -15.92 -40.57
N PRO A 451 6.45 -15.22 -40.78
CA PRO A 451 7.67 -15.47 -40.04
C PRO A 451 7.51 -14.99 -38.59
N PHE A 452 8.05 -15.75 -37.64
CA PHE A 452 8.37 -15.22 -36.33
C PHE A 452 9.70 -14.46 -36.42
N ILE A 453 9.70 -13.17 -36.07
CA ILE A 453 10.87 -12.30 -36.18
C ILE A 453 11.41 -12.07 -34.77
N GLY A 454 12.58 -12.62 -34.46
CA GLY A 454 13.28 -12.41 -33.19
C GLY A 454 13.90 -11.02 -33.05
N PRO A 455 14.42 -10.68 -31.85
CA PRO A 455 15.09 -9.41 -31.62
C PRO A 455 16.47 -9.37 -32.32
N PRO A 456 16.73 -8.40 -33.22
CA PRO A 456 17.93 -8.39 -34.07
C PRO A 456 19.23 -8.08 -33.35
N ALA A 457 19.16 -7.41 -32.19
CA ALA A 457 20.33 -7.07 -31.38
C ALA A 457 20.66 -8.13 -30.31
N LEU A 458 19.84 -9.18 -30.17
CA LEU A 458 20.03 -10.20 -29.14
C LEU A 458 21.28 -11.02 -29.44
N GLU A 459 22.30 -10.89 -28.60
CA GLU A 459 23.60 -11.55 -28.77
C GLU A 459 23.64 -12.92 -28.09
N GLU A 460 22.95 -13.06 -26.95
CA GLU A 460 22.98 -14.27 -26.13
C GLU A 460 21.63 -14.56 -25.46
N ILE A 461 21.22 -15.83 -25.53
CA ILE A 461 20.20 -16.39 -24.64
C ILE A 461 20.95 -17.24 -23.61
N THR A 462 20.92 -16.87 -22.32
CA THR A 462 21.73 -17.58 -21.30
C THR A 462 21.13 -18.91 -20.85
N GLY A 463 19.81 -19.06 -20.99
CA GLY A 463 19.03 -20.29 -20.79
C GLY A 463 18.50 -20.83 -22.11
N HIS A 464 17.18 -21.07 -22.21
CA HIS A 464 16.59 -21.84 -23.31
C HIS A 464 15.94 -20.94 -24.38
N LEU A 465 16.00 -21.40 -25.62
CA LEU A 465 15.18 -20.92 -26.73
C LEU A 465 14.21 -22.02 -27.16
N ALA A 466 12.92 -21.80 -26.93
CA ALA A 466 11.88 -22.75 -27.29
C ALA A 466 10.84 -22.10 -28.21
N VAL A 467 10.62 -22.69 -29.39
CA VAL A 467 9.53 -22.35 -30.32
C VAL A 467 8.76 -23.62 -30.65
N ILE A 468 7.58 -23.75 -30.04
CA ILE A 468 6.90 -25.02 -29.88
C ILE A 468 5.43 -24.89 -30.29
N TYR A 469 4.91 -25.87 -31.04
CA TYR A 469 3.49 -25.98 -31.40
C TYR A 469 2.86 -24.68 -31.93
N SER A 470 3.63 -23.90 -32.69
CA SER A 470 3.17 -22.64 -33.30
C SER A 470 2.96 -22.90 -34.80
N ASP A 471 1.81 -23.49 -35.12
CA ASP A 471 1.60 -24.18 -36.40
C ASP A 471 1.58 -23.24 -37.62
N ASP A 472 1.18 -21.97 -37.46
CA ASP A 472 1.10 -20.97 -38.54
C ASP A 472 2.44 -20.25 -38.83
N LEU A 473 3.51 -20.56 -38.08
CA LEU A 473 4.82 -19.98 -38.33
C LEU A 473 5.46 -20.59 -39.57
N THR A 474 5.85 -19.75 -40.53
CA THR A 474 6.47 -20.20 -41.79
C THR A 474 7.99 -20.13 -41.79
N ASP A 475 8.58 -19.32 -40.90
CA ASP A 475 10.02 -19.14 -40.70
C ASP A 475 10.28 -18.66 -39.27
N ILE A 476 11.49 -18.91 -38.77
CA ILE A 476 12.03 -18.26 -37.57
C ILE A 476 13.20 -17.38 -38.04
N ALA A 477 12.99 -16.08 -38.04
CA ALA A 477 13.87 -15.04 -38.56
C ALA A 477 14.34 -14.08 -37.46
N GLY A 478 15.16 -13.07 -37.79
CA GLY A 478 15.40 -11.90 -36.94
C GLY A 478 16.40 -12.05 -35.81
N PHE A 479 16.95 -13.23 -35.51
CA PHE A 479 18.01 -13.41 -34.50
C PHE A 479 19.42 -13.12 -35.06
N ASP A 480 19.58 -11.99 -35.75
CA ASP A 480 20.74 -11.68 -36.59
C ASP A 480 22.08 -11.66 -35.83
N ALA A 481 22.05 -11.24 -34.56
CA ALA A 481 23.23 -11.16 -33.69
C ALA A 481 23.41 -12.36 -32.76
N LEU A 482 22.45 -13.30 -32.71
CA LEU A 482 22.43 -14.35 -31.69
C LEU A 482 23.56 -15.36 -31.92
N GLY A 483 24.59 -15.26 -31.09
CA GLY A 483 25.81 -16.05 -31.19
C GLY A 483 25.78 -17.33 -30.36
N ALA A 484 25.07 -17.33 -29.24
CA ALA A 484 25.02 -18.46 -28.31
C ALA A 484 23.66 -18.61 -27.62
N ILE A 485 23.31 -19.87 -27.37
CA ILE A 485 22.24 -20.28 -26.46
C ILE A 485 22.91 -21.11 -25.36
N GLY A 486 22.79 -20.70 -24.10
CA GLY A 486 23.44 -21.36 -22.97
C GLY A 486 22.75 -22.65 -22.52
N GLY A 487 21.44 -22.75 -22.74
CA GLY A 487 20.62 -23.93 -22.49
C GLY A 487 20.23 -24.65 -23.79
N ASP A 488 18.97 -25.06 -23.88
CA ASP A 488 18.43 -25.82 -25.01
C ASP A 488 18.02 -24.91 -26.17
N LEU A 489 18.25 -25.39 -27.39
CA LEU A 489 17.50 -24.96 -28.57
C LEU A 489 16.42 -25.99 -28.85
N ASN A 490 15.15 -25.59 -28.74
CA ASN A 490 14.01 -26.49 -28.92
C ASN A 490 12.97 -25.92 -29.90
N ILE A 491 13.09 -26.30 -31.17
CA ILE A 491 12.15 -25.94 -32.23
C ILE A 491 11.35 -27.19 -32.59
N ARG A 492 10.13 -27.32 -32.07
CA ARG A 492 9.36 -28.56 -32.25
C ARG A 492 7.89 -28.36 -32.59
N GLY A 493 7.38 -29.26 -33.44
CA GLY A 493 5.96 -29.37 -33.70
C GLY A 493 5.35 -28.13 -34.34
N ASN A 494 6.12 -27.35 -35.12
CA ASN A 494 5.59 -26.21 -35.88
C ASN A 494 5.23 -26.71 -37.29
N ALA A 495 3.94 -26.93 -37.56
CA ALA A 495 3.50 -27.66 -38.75
C ALA A 495 3.89 -26.98 -40.08
N ASP A 496 3.69 -25.66 -40.20
CA ASP A 496 3.91 -24.91 -41.45
C ASP A 496 5.29 -24.26 -41.56
N LEU A 497 6.20 -24.53 -40.61
CA LEU A 497 7.55 -23.98 -40.59
C LEU A 497 8.36 -24.51 -41.77
N THR A 498 8.79 -23.65 -42.67
CA THR A 498 9.53 -24.02 -43.90
C THR A 498 10.99 -23.61 -43.88
N ALA A 499 11.39 -22.70 -43.00
CA ALA A 499 12.74 -22.15 -42.93
C ALA A 499 13.16 -21.83 -41.49
N LEU A 500 14.48 -21.74 -41.29
CA LEU A 500 15.14 -21.31 -40.05
C LEU A 500 16.17 -20.21 -40.38
N SER A 501 15.72 -19.12 -40.99
CA SER A 501 16.62 -18.12 -41.59
C SER A 501 17.30 -17.22 -40.57
N GLY A 502 16.77 -17.16 -39.35
CA GLY A 502 17.10 -16.17 -38.32
C GLY A 502 18.39 -16.39 -37.56
N PHE A 503 19.11 -17.48 -37.75
CA PHE A 503 20.31 -17.81 -36.95
C PHE A 503 21.60 -17.74 -37.77
N PRO A 504 21.98 -16.58 -38.35
CA PRO A 504 23.09 -16.51 -39.29
C PRO A 504 24.46 -16.69 -38.61
N VAL A 505 24.57 -16.38 -37.32
CA VAL A 505 25.82 -16.36 -36.55
C VAL A 505 25.82 -17.29 -35.32
N LEU A 506 24.74 -18.05 -35.09
CA LEU A 506 24.63 -18.96 -33.96
C LEU A 506 25.74 -20.03 -34.01
N GLY A 507 26.60 -20.03 -33.01
CA GLY A 507 27.80 -20.85 -32.95
C GLY A 507 27.89 -21.80 -31.76
N ALA A 508 26.97 -21.73 -30.80
CA ALA A 508 26.95 -22.61 -29.64
C ALA A 508 25.54 -22.84 -29.08
N VAL A 509 25.28 -24.07 -28.63
CA VAL A 509 24.11 -24.47 -27.84
C VAL A 509 24.62 -25.27 -26.64
N GLY A 510 24.40 -24.76 -25.43
CA GLY A 510 25.04 -25.32 -24.23
C GLY A 510 24.44 -26.65 -23.77
N GLU A 511 23.17 -26.92 -24.07
CA GLU A 511 22.48 -28.18 -23.76
C GLU A 511 21.98 -28.87 -25.03
N ASP A 512 20.71 -29.26 -25.13
CA ASP A 512 20.19 -30.06 -26.24
C ASP A 512 19.88 -29.19 -27.47
N PHE A 513 20.21 -29.72 -28.66
CA PHE A 513 19.81 -29.17 -29.95
C PHE A 513 18.66 -30.02 -30.52
N THR A 514 17.44 -29.50 -30.42
CA THR A 514 16.22 -30.17 -30.88
C THR A 514 15.55 -29.35 -31.97
N VAL A 515 15.50 -29.89 -33.18
CA VAL A 515 14.63 -29.41 -34.28
C VAL A 515 13.78 -30.59 -34.70
N ARG A 516 12.58 -30.75 -34.15
CA ARG A 516 11.83 -32.02 -34.25
C ARG A 516 10.38 -31.84 -34.66
N GLY A 517 9.92 -32.65 -35.60
CA GLY A 517 8.50 -32.76 -35.93
C GLY A 517 7.92 -31.50 -36.57
N ASN A 518 8.73 -30.71 -37.27
CA ASN A 518 8.28 -29.56 -38.03
C ASN A 518 7.92 -30.05 -39.45
N GLY A 519 6.63 -30.28 -39.71
CA GLY A 519 6.16 -31.08 -40.84
C GLY A 519 6.54 -30.54 -42.22
N ALA A 520 6.46 -29.22 -42.39
CA ALA A 520 6.80 -28.52 -43.62
C ALA A 520 8.29 -28.11 -43.72
N LEU A 521 9.10 -28.38 -42.69
CA LEU A 521 10.51 -27.98 -42.68
C LEU A 521 11.34 -29.03 -43.41
N PRO A 522 12.07 -28.67 -44.49
CA PRO A 522 12.99 -29.59 -45.12
C PRO A 522 14.08 -30.00 -44.14
N ARG A 523 14.37 -31.30 -44.02
CA ARG A 523 15.45 -31.80 -43.15
C ARG A 523 16.80 -31.10 -43.39
N ALA A 524 17.07 -30.71 -44.64
CA ALA A 524 18.29 -30.02 -45.02
C ALA A 524 18.44 -28.64 -44.35
N GLU A 525 17.34 -27.95 -44.03
CA GLU A 525 17.38 -26.67 -43.30
C GLU A 525 17.80 -26.89 -41.84
N ALA A 526 17.22 -27.90 -41.18
CA ALA A 526 17.61 -28.28 -39.81
C ALA A 526 19.07 -28.75 -39.73
N GLU A 527 19.54 -29.52 -40.73
CA GLU A 527 20.95 -29.94 -40.84
C GLU A 527 21.87 -28.74 -41.12
N ALA A 528 21.46 -27.77 -41.95
CA ALA A 528 22.25 -26.58 -42.22
C ALA A 528 22.43 -25.68 -40.99
N LEU A 529 21.41 -25.59 -40.12
CA LEU A 529 21.53 -24.90 -38.84
C LEU A 529 22.52 -25.63 -37.91
N LEU A 530 22.41 -26.95 -37.79
CA LEU A 530 23.35 -27.75 -36.99
C LEU A 530 24.79 -27.66 -37.50
N ASP A 531 25.01 -27.69 -38.80
CA ASP A 531 26.34 -27.57 -39.42
C ASP A 531 26.97 -26.20 -39.15
N ARG A 532 26.15 -25.15 -39.01
CA ARG A 532 26.58 -23.80 -38.65
C ARG A 532 26.99 -23.70 -37.19
N VAL A 533 26.20 -24.26 -36.28
CA VAL A 533 26.53 -24.35 -34.85
C VAL A 533 27.78 -25.21 -34.65
N GLY A 534 27.90 -26.32 -35.39
CA GLY A 534 28.92 -27.34 -35.20
C GLY A 534 28.51 -28.31 -34.08
N ARG A 535 28.48 -29.61 -34.39
CA ARG A 535 28.08 -30.65 -33.42
C ARG A 535 28.95 -30.65 -32.16
N GLU A 536 30.21 -30.22 -32.28
CA GLU A 536 31.15 -30.08 -31.18
C GLU A 536 30.83 -28.92 -30.22
N ASN A 537 30.00 -27.97 -30.65
CA ASN A 537 29.55 -26.82 -29.87
C ASN A 537 28.12 -27.01 -29.33
N VAL A 538 27.59 -28.24 -29.43
CA VAL A 538 26.36 -28.67 -28.75
C VAL A 538 26.75 -29.48 -27.52
N GLY A 539 26.37 -29.02 -26.33
CA GLY A 539 26.75 -29.70 -25.08
C GLY A 539 25.95 -30.97 -24.79
N GLY A 540 24.73 -31.06 -25.33
CA GLY A 540 23.77 -32.15 -25.11
C GLY A 540 23.50 -33.04 -26.33
N GLN A 541 22.27 -33.53 -26.42
CA GLN A 541 21.79 -34.39 -27.48
C GLN A 541 21.38 -33.58 -28.73
N VAL A 542 21.43 -34.24 -29.88
CA VAL A 542 20.96 -33.68 -31.16
C VAL A 542 19.79 -34.52 -31.65
N ASP A 543 18.63 -33.90 -31.85
CA ASP A 543 17.43 -34.53 -32.41
C ASP A 543 16.89 -33.71 -33.59
N LEU A 544 16.90 -34.33 -34.78
CA LEU A 544 16.41 -33.74 -36.03
C LEU A 544 15.25 -34.54 -36.66
N ASP A 545 14.57 -35.38 -35.88
CA ASP A 545 13.55 -36.28 -36.41
C ASP A 545 12.27 -35.55 -36.84
N GLY A 546 11.58 -36.09 -37.86
CA GLY A 546 10.24 -35.61 -38.22
C GLY A 546 10.17 -34.30 -39.00
N ASN A 547 11.29 -33.78 -39.50
CA ASN A 547 11.34 -32.68 -40.47
C ASN A 547 11.30 -33.24 -41.90
N ASN A 548 10.12 -33.25 -42.53
CA ASN A 548 9.87 -33.99 -43.78
C ASN A 548 9.42 -33.10 -44.96
N GLY A 549 9.60 -31.79 -44.85
CA GLY A 549 9.17 -30.77 -45.83
C GLY A 549 9.80 -30.86 -47.20
#